data_AF-A0A975Z8G1-F1
#
_entry.id   AF-A0A975Z8G1-F1
#
_cell.length_a   1.000
_cell.length_b   1.000
_cell.length_c   1.000
_cell.angle_alpha   90.00
_cell.angle_beta   90.00
_cell.angle_gamma   90.00
#
_symmetry.space_group_name_H-M   'P 1'
#
loop_
_entity.id
_entity.type
_entity.pdbx_description
1 polymer ?
#
loop_
_entity_poly.entity_id
_entity_poly.type
_entity_poly.pdbx_seq_one_letter_code
_entity_poly.pdbx_strand_id
1 'polypeptide(L)'
;MVSAAGAPGAGGASAQLAGRRAVVATGGMPIGSQLVQGLMRHGAQVVEIATVFTSKAQADAALAKAARDIGDADLIVHAAATPAALVVRDLEALTPAEWQASVHQSVLATLFCLQAAHGVQRERGGAVVVVGPSTALVGAAGLLPLMTLTEAQRTLVKSAARQWGALGMRLNWVGIAPRSYDPVSYTHL
;
A
#
# COMPACT_ATOMS: atom_id res chain seq x y z
N MET A 1 13.80 -6.69 -2.27
CA MET A 1 14.42 -6.49 -3.60
C MET A 1 13.69 -5.32 -4.25
N VAL A 2 14.39 -4.27 -4.68
CA VAL A 2 13.78 -3.13 -5.38
C VAL A 2 13.99 -3.39 -6.87
N SER A 3 12.90 -3.43 -7.64
CA SER A 3 12.96 -3.68 -9.09
C SER A 3 12.38 -2.47 -9.83
N ALA A 4 13.10 -2.03 -10.86
CA ALA A 4 12.61 -1.04 -11.82
C ALA A 4 12.07 -1.81 -13.03
N ALA A 5 10.77 -1.73 -13.28
CA ALA A 5 10.15 -2.36 -14.44
C ALA A 5 9.99 -1.31 -15.56
N GLY A 6 10.47 -1.65 -16.76
CA GLY A 6 10.37 -0.81 -17.97
C GLY A 6 9.00 -0.85 -18.62
N ALA A 7 8.67 0.20 -19.40
CA ALA A 7 7.34 0.46 -19.96
C ALA A 7 6.81 -0.65 -20.90
N PRO A 8 5.55 -1.10 -20.75
CA PRO A 8 4.88 -1.91 -21.76
C PRO A 8 4.25 -1.02 -22.84
N GLY A 9 4.38 -1.49 -24.09
CA GLY A 9 3.97 -0.77 -25.30
C GLY A 9 2.45 -0.75 -25.60
N ALA A 10 2.15 0.16 -26.53
CA ALA A 10 0.94 0.42 -27.30
C ALA A 10 -0.20 -0.63 -27.23
N GLY A 11 -1.21 -0.33 -26.42
CA GLY A 11 -2.53 -0.95 -26.48
C GLY A 11 -3.57 -0.04 -25.84
N GLY A 12 -4.05 0.97 -26.58
CA GLY A 12 -5.26 1.77 -26.27
C GLY A 12 -5.38 2.46 -24.90
N ALA A 13 -4.42 2.31 -23.99
CA ALA A 13 -4.48 2.83 -22.64
C ALA A 13 -4.16 4.32 -22.64
N SER A 14 -5.08 5.10 -22.07
CA SER A 14 -4.86 6.53 -21.85
C SER A 14 -3.56 6.74 -21.06
N ALA A 15 -2.60 7.47 -21.61
CA ALA A 15 -1.34 7.83 -20.96
C ALA A 15 -1.52 8.93 -19.89
N GLN A 16 -2.58 8.83 -19.09
CA GLN A 16 -2.99 9.81 -18.08
C GLN A 16 -1.92 10.09 -17.03
N LEU A 17 -1.01 9.15 -16.82
CA LEU A 17 0.09 9.24 -15.85
C LEU A 17 1.45 9.39 -16.52
N ALA A 18 1.50 9.75 -17.81
CA ALA A 18 2.75 10.04 -18.50
C ALA A 18 3.59 11.07 -17.71
N GLY A 19 4.86 10.75 -17.50
CA GLY A 19 5.80 11.59 -16.74
C GLY A 19 5.61 11.57 -15.21
N ARG A 20 4.64 10.80 -14.69
CA ARG A 20 4.47 10.60 -13.24
C ARG A 20 5.34 9.45 -12.75
N ARG A 21 5.83 9.58 -11.52
CA ARG A 21 6.75 8.64 -10.87
C ARG A 21 6.10 8.11 -9.60
N ALA A 22 5.93 6.80 -9.53
CA ALA A 22 5.29 6.14 -8.42
C ALA A 22 6.22 5.14 -7.73
N VAL A 23 6.17 5.11 -6.41
CA VAL A 23 6.76 4.04 -5.59
C VAL A 23 5.62 3.23 -5.01
N VAL A 24 5.63 1.90 -5.18
CA VAL A 24 4.54 1.02 -4.71
C VAL A 24 5.12 -0.03 -3.76
N ALA A 25 4.69 0.01 -2.50
CA ALA A 25 4.98 -1.03 -1.52
C ALA A 25 3.89 -2.11 -1.58
N THR A 26 4.28 -3.34 -1.94
CA THR A 26 3.36 -4.44 -2.34
C THR A 26 3.43 -5.66 -1.43
N GLY A 27 4.28 -5.64 -0.40
CA GLY A 27 4.58 -6.81 0.42
C GLY A 27 3.33 -7.52 0.98
N GLY A 28 3.23 -8.82 0.73
CA GLY A 28 2.22 -9.70 1.34
C GLY A 28 0.79 -9.54 0.83
N MET A 29 0.55 -8.74 -0.22
CA MET A 29 -0.79 -8.47 -0.75
C MET A 29 -0.89 -8.76 -2.26
N PRO A 30 -1.87 -9.57 -2.73
CA PRO A 30 -2.00 -9.94 -4.14
C PRO A 30 -2.24 -8.76 -5.10
N ILE A 31 -2.87 -7.69 -4.61
CA ILE A 31 -3.21 -6.51 -5.43
C ILE A 31 -1.99 -5.69 -5.88
N GLY A 32 -0.85 -5.84 -5.20
CA GLY A 32 0.33 -5.01 -5.43
C GLY A 32 0.84 -5.06 -6.88
N SER A 33 0.95 -6.25 -7.46
CA SER A 33 1.41 -6.43 -8.83
C SER A 33 0.44 -5.83 -9.86
N GLN A 34 -0.86 -5.93 -9.62
CA GLN A 34 -1.89 -5.34 -10.49
C GLN A 34 -1.86 -3.81 -10.45
N LEU A 35 -1.57 -3.21 -9.28
CA LEU A 35 -1.39 -1.77 -9.16
C LEU A 35 -0.15 -1.29 -9.92
N VAL A 36 0.99 -1.98 -9.77
CA VAL A 36 2.22 -1.69 -10.52
C VAL A 36 1.94 -1.73 -12.02
N GLN A 37 1.38 -2.83 -12.52
CA GLN A 37 1.06 -2.98 -13.93
C GLN A 37 0.05 -1.93 -14.42
N GLY A 38 -0.99 -1.62 -13.63
CA GLY A 38 -1.98 -0.61 -13.97
C GLY A 38 -1.37 0.79 -14.12
N LEU A 39 -0.53 1.20 -13.16
CA LEU A 39 0.17 2.49 -13.20
C LEU A 39 1.08 2.56 -14.43
N MET A 40 1.84 1.50 -14.72
CA MET A 40 2.72 1.43 -15.89
C MET A 40 1.93 1.48 -17.21
N ARG A 41 0.80 0.76 -17.30
CA ARG A 41 -0.09 0.82 -18.47
C ARG A 41 -0.62 2.23 -18.75
N HIS A 42 -0.79 3.05 -17.72
CA HIS A 42 -1.20 4.44 -17.85
C HIS A 42 -0.03 5.43 -18.02
N GLY A 43 1.21 4.94 -18.20
CA GLY A 43 2.38 5.74 -18.54
C GLY A 43 3.22 6.22 -17.36
N ALA A 44 2.94 5.77 -16.13
CA ALA A 44 3.78 6.09 -14.98
C ALA A 44 5.08 5.28 -15.00
N GLN A 45 6.18 5.91 -14.54
CA GLN A 45 7.36 5.17 -14.10
C GLN A 45 7.09 4.61 -12.70
N VAL A 46 7.43 3.34 -12.45
CA VAL A 46 7.10 2.67 -11.20
C VAL A 46 8.32 1.96 -10.63
N VAL A 47 8.58 2.16 -9.33
CA VAL A 47 9.52 1.35 -8.54
C VAL A 47 8.74 0.56 -7.50
N GLU A 48 8.91 -0.76 -7.51
CA GLU A 48 8.25 -1.65 -6.55
C GLU A 48 9.15 -1.93 -5.34
N ILE A 49 8.55 -1.88 -4.15
CA ILE A 49 9.11 -2.35 -2.88
C ILE A 49 8.30 -3.57 -2.43
N ALA A 50 8.72 -4.76 -2.85
CA ALA A 50 8.05 -6.03 -2.57
C ALA A 50 8.35 -6.58 -1.16
N THR A 51 8.22 -5.75 -0.13
CA THR A 51 8.53 -6.14 1.26
C THR A 51 7.58 -5.43 2.23
N VAL A 52 7.17 -6.15 3.29
CA VAL A 52 6.42 -5.56 4.41
C VAL A 52 7.41 -4.93 5.37
N PHE A 53 7.21 -3.66 5.72
CA PHE A 53 8.13 -2.96 6.62
C PHE A 53 8.00 -3.47 8.06
N THR A 54 9.12 -3.85 8.67
CA THR A 54 9.18 -4.33 10.05
C THR A 54 9.80 -3.30 11.00
N SER A 55 10.35 -2.21 10.47
CA SER A 55 10.84 -1.08 11.26
C SER A 55 10.76 0.24 10.48
N LYS A 56 10.76 1.35 11.21
CA LYS A 56 10.85 2.69 10.63
C LYS A 56 12.12 2.86 9.79
N ALA A 57 13.28 2.43 10.30
CA ALA A 57 14.56 2.57 9.60
C ALA A 57 14.56 1.84 8.24
N GLN A 58 13.96 0.65 8.19
CA GLN A 58 13.81 -0.09 6.94
C GLN A 58 12.91 0.66 5.94
N ALA A 59 11.77 1.19 6.40
CA ALA A 59 10.86 1.96 5.55
C ALA A 59 11.53 3.25 5.02
N ASP A 60 12.20 4.00 5.90
CA ASP A 60 12.94 5.22 5.53
C ASP A 60 13.99 4.91 4.46
N ALA A 61 14.82 3.89 4.67
CA ALA A 61 15.88 3.52 3.72
C ALA A 61 15.30 3.07 2.36
N ALA A 62 14.25 2.25 2.38
CA ALA A 62 13.65 1.71 1.15
C ALA A 62 12.95 2.80 0.32
N LEU A 63 12.12 3.63 0.95
CA LEU A 63 11.41 4.71 0.25
C LEU A 63 12.37 5.79 -0.24
N ALA A 64 13.37 6.17 0.57
CA ALA A 64 14.35 7.16 0.15
C ALA A 64 15.19 6.64 -1.03
N LYS A 65 15.56 5.36 -1.03
CA LYS A 65 16.26 4.75 -2.18
C LYS A 65 15.36 4.75 -3.42
N ALA A 66 14.14 4.25 -3.32
CA ALA A 66 13.21 4.17 -4.46
C ALA A 66 12.90 5.56 -5.04
N ALA A 67 12.69 6.57 -4.19
CA ALA A 67 12.51 7.95 -4.61
C ALA A 67 13.74 8.47 -5.36
N ARG A 68 14.96 8.24 -4.88
CA ARG A 68 16.18 8.64 -5.59
C ARG A 68 16.32 7.93 -6.94
N ASP A 69 16.08 6.63 -6.98
CA ASP A 69 16.23 5.82 -8.21
C ASP A 69 15.28 6.29 -9.32
N ILE A 70 14.08 6.75 -8.96
CA ILE A 70 13.06 7.22 -9.92
C ILE A 70 13.12 8.74 -10.17
N GLY A 71 13.98 9.47 -9.46
CA GLY A 71 14.16 10.91 -9.61
C GLY A 71 13.23 11.81 -8.80
N ASP A 72 12.74 11.35 -7.64
CA ASP A 72 11.67 11.86 -6.77
C ASP A 72 10.30 11.24 -7.08
N ALA A 73 9.57 10.86 -6.04
CA ALA A 73 8.28 10.18 -6.16
C ALA A 73 7.11 11.17 -6.05
N ASP A 74 6.30 11.26 -7.12
CA ASP A 74 5.05 12.04 -7.13
C ASP A 74 3.94 11.32 -6.34
N LEU A 75 3.99 9.98 -6.35
CA LEU A 75 3.02 9.10 -5.72
C LEU A 75 3.75 8.00 -4.93
N ILE A 76 3.32 7.79 -3.69
CA ILE A 76 3.68 6.62 -2.89
C ILE A 76 2.40 5.81 -2.66
N VAL A 77 2.41 4.53 -2.98
CA VAL A 77 1.28 3.62 -2.75
C VAL A 77 1.68 2.58 -1.71
N HIS A 78 0.90 2.48 -0.64
CA HIS A 78 0.99 1.40 0.33
C HIS A 78 -0.15 0.41 0.10
N ALA A 79 0.20 -0.74 -0.46
CA ALA A 79 -0.70 -1.87 -0.68
C ALA A 79 -0.03 -3.11 -0.11
N ALA A 80 0.26 -3.09 1.19
CA ALA A 80 1.01 -4.13 1.88
C ALA A 80 0.40 -4.45 3.25
N ALA A 81 0.52 -5.71 3.65
CA ALA A 81 0.26 -6.16 5.01
C ALA A 81 0.98 -7.49 5.24
N THR A 82 1.05 -7.94 6.49
CA THR A 82 1.55 -9.29 6.76
C THR A 82 0.61 -10.34 6.15
N PRO A 83 1.12 -11.47 5.64
CA PRO A 83 0.27 -12.57 5.16
C PRO A 83 -0.71 -13.07 6.23
N ALA A 84 -0.36 -12.96 7.51
CA ALA A 84 -1.21 -13.31 8.63
C ALA A 84 -2.52 -12.49 8.67
N ALA A 85 -2.55 -11.28 8.11
CA ALA A 85 -3.76 -10.48 7.99
C ALA A 85 -4.80 -11.08 7.04
N LEU A 86 -4.39 -11.94 6.10
CA LEU A 86 -5.27 -12.54 5.10
C LEU A 86 -5.85 -13.91 5.51
N VAL A 87 -5.46 -14.43 6.68
CA VAL A 87 -5.89 -15.74 7.15
C VAL A 87 -7.32 -15.68 7.66
N VAL A 88 -8.19 -16.49 7.07
CA VAL A 88 -9.59 -16.66 7.51
C VAL A 88 -9.62 -17.36 8.87
N ARG A 89 -10.34 -16.80 9.83
CA ARG A 89 -10.44 -17.33 11.18
C ARG A 89 -11.68 -16.85 11.93
N ASP A 90 -12.23 -17.75 12.72
CA ASP A 90 -13.30 -17.44 13.67
C ASP A 90 -12.81 -16.56 14.81
N LEU A 91 -13.69 -15.68 15.31
CA LEU A 91 -13.35 -14.67 16.30
C LEU A 91 -12.98 -15.29 17.64
N GLU A 92 -13.72 -16.30 18.08
CA GLU A 92 -13.53 -17.00 19.35
C GLU A 92 -12.22 -17.80 19.40
N ALA A 93 -11.65 -18.14 18.24
CA ALA A 93 -10.40 -18.89 18.12
C ALA A 93 -9.17 -17.99 17.92
N LEU A 94 -9.35 -16.66 17.81
CA LEU A 94 -8.26 -15.73 17.53
C LEU A 94 -7.39 -15.49 18.77
N THR A 95 -6.13 -15.89 18.69
CA THR A 95 -5.19 -15.72 19.82
C THR A 95 -4.51 -14.33 19.82
N PRO A 96 -3.99 -13.87 20.97
CA PRO A 96 -3.21 -12.63 21.03
C PRO A 96 -1.97 -12.61 20.13
N ALA A 97 -1.28 -13.74 19.98
CA ALA A 97 -0.10 -13.84 19.12
C ALA A 97 -0.48 -13.67 17.63
N GLU A 98 -1.60 -14.26 17.22
CA GLU A 98 -2.11 -14.12 15.86
C GLU A 98 -2.63 -12.70 15.60
N TRP A 99 -3.30 -12.09 16.58
CA TRP A 99 -3.65 -10.67 16.52
C TRP A 99 -2.42 -9.79 16.33
N GLN A 100 -1.35 -10.05 17.10
CA GLN A 100 -0.12 -9.29 16.99
C GLN A 100 0.51 -9.45 15.59
N ALA A 101 0.56 -10.68 15.07
CA ALA A 101 1.13 -10.96 13.75
C ALA A 101 0.28 -10.38 12.59
N SER A 102 -1.03 -10.41 12.72
CA SER A 102 -1.97 -9.97 11.67
C SER A 102 -2.22 -8.46 11.70
N VAL A 103 -2.70 -7.94 12.83
CA VAL A 103 -3.15 -6.54 12.97
C VAL A 103 -1.99 -5.64 13.38
N HIS A 104 -1.36 -5.91 14.53
CA HIS A 104 -0.39 -4.98 15.11
C HIS A 104 0.80 -4.74 14.17
N GLN A 105 1.43 -5.81 13.66
CA GLN A 105 2.55 -5.70 12.75
C GLN A 105 2.18 -5.00 11.42
N SER A 106 1.00 -5.26 10.87
CA SER A 106 0.54 -4.61 9.63
C SER A 106 0.20 -3.13 9.81
N VAL A 107 -0.39 -2.77 10.96
CA VAL A 107 -0.62 -1.37 11.33
C VAL A 107 0.72 -0.64 11.49
N LEU A 108 1.72 -1.27 12.14
CA LEU A 108 3.07 -0.71 12.22
C LEU A 108 3.70 -0.54 10.83
N ALA A 109 3.57 -1.51 9.93
CA ALA A 109 4.07 -1.38 8.56
C ALA A 109 3.45 -0.17 7.83
N THR A 110 2.15 0.09 8.04
CA THR A 110 1.48 1.28 7.51
C THR A 110 2.04 2.55 8.15
N LEU A 111 2.17 2.58 9.47
CA LEU A 111 2.73 3.72 10.20
C LEU A 111 4.14 4.07 9.72
N PHE A 112 5.01 3.07 9.58
CA PHE A 112 6.37 3.24 9.07
C PHE A 112 6.38 3.76 7.63
N CYS A 113 5.48 3.25 6.78
CA CYS A 113 5.33 3.76 5.42
C CYS A 113 4.92 5.24 5.40
N LEU A 114 3.94 5.64 6.21
CA LEU A 114 3.50 7.04 6.29
C LEU A 114 4.62 7.97 6.81
N GLN A 115 5.36 7.55 7.85
CA GLN A 115 6.48 8.32 8.38
C GLN A 115 7.62 8.48 7.37
N ALA A 116 7.96 7.41 6.64
CA ALA A 116 8.97 7.45 5.59
C ALA A 116 8.50 8.31 4.40
N ALA A 117 7.21 8.22 4.02
CA ALA A 117 6.62 9.07 2.98
C ALA A 117 6.67 10.56 3.36
N HIS A 118 6.39 10.91 4.62
CA HIS A 118 6.61 12.26 5.12
C HIS A 118 8.07 12.70 4.97
N GLY A 119 9.04 11.85 5.30
CA GLY A 119 10.45 12.13 5.07
C GLY A 119 10.79 12.45 3.61
N VAL A 120 10.19 11.72 2.67
CA VAL A 120 10.41 11.90 1.22
C VAL A 120 9.70 13.13 0.65
N GLN A 121 8.46 13.42 1.08
CA GLN A 121 7.59 14.39 0.42
C GLN A 121 7.42 15.72 1.17
N ARG A 122 7.84 15.86 2.44
CA ARG A 122 7.55 17.06 3.26
C ARG A 122 8.04 18.40 2.68
N GLU A 123 9.09 18.40 1.86
CA GLU A 123 9.67 19.64 1.28
C GLU A 123 9.04 20.01 -0.07
N ARG A 124 8.55 19.03 -0.84
CA ARG A 124 8.08 19.23 -2.23
C ARG A 124 6.59 18.93 -2.42
N GLY A 125 5.92 18.45 -1.37
CA GLY A 125 4.60 17.86 -1.47
C GLY A 125 4.61 16.53 -2.22
N GLY A 126 3.42 16.03 -2.50
CA GLY A 126 3.22 14.75 -3.20
C GLY A 126 1.93 14.07 -2.79
N ALA A 127 1.74 12.84 -3.24
CA ALA A 127 0.61 12.02 -2.86
C ALA A 127 1.03 10.72 -2.19
N VAL A 128 0.27 10.31 -1.17
CA VAL A 128 0.30 8.96 -0.62
C VAL A 128 -1.09 8.34 -0.72
N VAL A 129 -1.15 7.12 -1.22
CA VAL A 129 -2.38 6.32 -1.30
C VAL A 129 -2.19 5.04 -0.50
N VAL A 130 -3.09 4.77 0.43
CA VAL A 130 -3.17 3.45 1.08
C VAL A 130 -4.37 2.71 0.49
N VAL A 131 -4.18 1.44 0.16
CA VAL A 131 -5.20 0.61 -0.50
C VAL A 131 -5.68 -0.48 0.45
N GLY A 132 -6.99 -0.64 0.56
CA GLY A 132 -7.62 -1.67 1.38
C GLY A 132 -8.96 -2.14 0.80
N PRO A 133 -9.50 -3.28 1.24
CA PRO A 133 -10.81 -3.74 0.81
C PRO A 133 -11.93 -2.84 1.33
N SER A 134 -12.88 -2.48 0.47
CA SER A 134 -14.06 -1.69 0.88
C SER A 134 -15.00 -2.44 1.83
N THR A 135 -14.91 -3.77 1.89
CA THR A 135 -15.65 -4.59 2.88
C THR A 135 -15.29 -4.26 4.32
N ALA A 136 -14.14 -3.63 4.58
CA ALA A 136 -13.80 -3.15 5.92
C ALA A 136 -14.82 -2.18 6.51
N LEU A 137 -15.57 -1.47 5.65
CA LEU A 137 -16.62 -0.53 6.08
C LEU A 137 -17.88 -1.22 6.62
N VAL A 138 -18.06 -2.52 6.33
CA VAL A 138 -19.24 -3.30 6.75
C VAL A 138 -18.86 -4.55 7.56
N GLY A 139 -17.58 -4.89 7.62
CA GLY A 139 -17.08 -6.11 8.23
C GLY A 139 -17.25 -7.34 7.31
N ALA A 140 -16.58 -8.44 7.71
CA ALA A 140 -16.68 -9.72 7.03
C ALA A 140 -16.38 -10.85 8.03
N ALA A 141 -17.26 -11.85 8.09
CA ALA A 141 -17.04 -13.05 8.90
C ALA A 141 -15.74 -13.74 8.47
N GLY A 142 -14.98 -14.25 9.45
CA GLY A 142 -13.69 -14.89 9.18
C GLY A 142 -12.52 -13.93 8.90
N LEU A 143 -12.77 -12.64 8.64
CA LEU A 143 -11.73 -11.70 8.20
C LEU A 143 -11.52 -10.54 9.18
N LEU A 144 -11.88 -10.73 10.46
CA LEU A 144 -11.81 -9.68 11.47
C LEU A 144 -10.44 -8.96 11.53
N PRO A 145 -9.28 -9.65 11.54
CA PRO A 145 -7.99 -8.99 11.50
C PRO A 145 -7.79 -8.06 10.30
N LEU A 146 -8.16 -8.50 9.08
CA LEU A 146 -8.04 -7.70 7.87
C LEU A 146 -8.94 -6.46 7.91
N MET A 147 -10.18 -6.63 8.37
CA MET A 147 -11.15 -5.53 8.46
C MET A 147 -10.68 -4.49 9.48
N THR A 148 -10.21 -4.93 10.65
CA THR A 148 -9.65 -4.02 11.66
C THR A 148 -8.41 -3.29 11.16
N LEU A 149 -7.47 -4.00 10.55
CA LEU A 149 -6.28 -3.39 9.93
C LEU A 149 -6.68 -2.30 8.94
N THR A 150 -7.60 -2.60 8.05
CA THR A 150 -8.00 -1.71 6.96
C THR A 150 -8.66 -0.42 7.48
N GLU A 151 -9.49 -0.53 8.53
CA GLU A 151 -10.08 0.64 9.20
C GLU A 151 -9.03 1.46 9.98
N ALA A 152 -8.05 0.79 10.59
CA ALA A 152 -6.91 1.46 11.21
C ALA A 152 -6.09 2.23 10.17
N GLN A 153 -5.81 1.63 9.01
CA GLN A 153 -5.15 2.29 7.87
C GLN A 153 -5.92 3.54 7.42
N ARG A 154 -7.24 3.41 7.23
CA ARG A 154 -8.12 4.53 6.84
C ARG A 154 -8.05 5.68 7.84
N THR A 155 -8.01 5.37 9.13
CA THR A 155 -7.92 6.36 10.21
C THR A 155 -6.54 7.03 10.24
N LEU A 156 -5.45 6.26 10.17
CA LEU A 156 -4.08 6.77 10.11
C LEU A 156 -3.90 7.77 8.95
N VAL A 157 -4.37 7.40 7.76
CA VAL A 157 -4.30 8.25 6.56
C VAL A 157 -5.06 9.56 6.75
N LYS A 158 -6.29 9.50 7.29
CA LYS A 158 -7.10 10.70 7.51
C LYS A 158 -6.47 11.66 8.51
N SER A 159 -5.90 11.13 9.60
CA SER A 159 -5.20 11.95 10.60
C SER A 159 -3.95 12.59 10.01
N ALA A 160 -3.14 11.81 9.30
CA ALA A 160 -1.93 12.31 8.64
C ALA A 160 -2.25 13.36 7.55
N ALA A 161 -3.32 13.17 6.77
CA ALA A 161 -3.77 14.14 5.76
C ALA A 161 -4.06 15.53 6.36
N ARG A 162 -4.73 15.56 7.52
CA ARG A 162 -5.04 16.83 8.23
C ARG A 162 -3.78 17.50 8.74
N GLN A 163 -2.82 16.71 9.20
CA GLN A 163 -1.58 17.23 9.74
C GLN A 163 -0.63 17.73 8.64
N TRP A 164 -0.57 17.06 7.49
CA TRP A 164 0.45 17.33 6.45
C TRP A 164 -0.08 18.08 5.23
N GLY A 165 -1.38 18.40 5.19
CA GLY A 165 -1.96 19.18 4.09
C GLY A 165 -1.29 20.54 3.88
N ALA A 166 -0.89 21.21 4.96
CA ALA A 166 -0.15 22.48 4.90
C ALA A 166 1.26 22.34 4.27
N LEU A 167 1.80 21.13 4.20
CA LEU A 167 3.08 20.79 3.55
C LEU A 167 2.90 20.42 2.07
N GLY A 168 1.70 20.61 1.49
CA GLY A 168 1.40 20.21 0.12
C GLY A 168 1.27 18.71 -0.10
N MET A 169 1.20 17.91 0.98
CA MET A 169 1.01 16.46 0.90
C MET A 169 -0.47 16.09 0.85
N ARG A 170 -0.84 15.20 -0.08
CA ARG A 170 -2.21 14.67 -0.22
C ARG A 170 -2.24 13.21 0.15
N LEU A 171 -3.02 12.84 1.15
CA LEU A 171 -3.11 11.48 1.64
C LEU A 171 -4.53 10.95 1.47
N ASN A 172 -4.67 9.80 0.82
CA ASN A 172 -5.97 9.19 0.56
C ASN A 172 -5.95 7.69 0.88
N TRP A 173 -7.09 7.20 1.34
CA TRP A 173 -7.33 5.77 1.48
C TRP A 173 -8.32 5.37 0.40
N VAL A 174 -7.98 4.36 -0.39
CA VAL A 174 -8.81 3.89 -1.51
C VAL A 174 -9.33 2.50 -1.18
N GLY A 175 -10.66 2.42 -1.06
CA GLY A 175 -11.37 1.15 -0.96
C GLY A 175 -11.50 0.52 -2.33
N ILE A 176 -11.06 -0.73 -2.47
CA ILE A 176 -11.24 -1.49 -3.70
C ILE A 176 -12.18 -2.68 -3.48
N ALA A 177 -12.75 -3.17 -4.58
CA ALA A 177 -13.69 -4.27 -4.54
C ALA A 177 -13.07 -5.54 -3.93
N PRO A 178 -13.84 -6.35 -3.18
CA PRO A 178 -13.30 -7.51 -2.45
C PRO A 178 -12.61 -8.56 -3.32
N ARG A 179 -13.05 -8.70 -4.58
CA ARG A 179 -12.43 -9.60 -5.58
C ARG A 179 -10.94 -9.35 -5.79
N SER A 180 -10.45 -8.16 -5.46
CA SER A 180 -9.03 -7.80 -5.54
C SER A 180 -8.19 -8.32 -4.37
N TYR A 181 -8.83 -8.88 -3.34
CA TYR A 181 -8.23 -9.48 -2.14
C TYR A 181 -8.59 -10.96 -1.96
N ASP A 182 -9.30 -11.57 -2.91
CA ASP A 182 -9.72 -12.97 -2.78
C ASP A 182 -8.51 -13.92 -2.92
N PRO A 183 -8.13 -14.66 -1.86
CA PRO A 183 -7.03 -15.63 -1.94
C PRO A 183 -7.36 -16.84 -2.83
N VAL A 184 -8.63 -17.12 -3.13
CA VAL A 184 -9.09 -18.29 -3.92
C VAL A 184 -9.04 -18.02 -5.42
N SER A 185 -9.08 -16.76 -5.85
CA SER A 185 -9.08 -16.37 -7.26
C SER A 185 -7.74 -16.59 -8.00
N TYR A 186 -6.70 -17.10 -7.32
CA TYR A 186 -5.35 -17.30 -7.89
C TYR A 186 -4.96 -18.78 -8.10
N THR A 187 -5.87 -19.73 -7.87
CA THR A 187 -5.59 -21.18 -8.06
C THR A 187 -5.84 -21.66 -9.52
N HIS A 188 -6.23 -20.77 -10.44
CA HIS A 188 -6.59 -21.14 -11.81
C HIS A 188 -6.04 -20.23 -12.93
N LEU A 189 -4.90 -19.57 -12.71
CA LEU A 189 -4.10 -18.93 -13.77
C LEU A 189 -2.67 -19.48 -13.74
#